data_AF-F8W7Q8-F1
#
_entry.id   AF-F8W7Q8-F1
#
_cell.length_a   1.000
_cell.length_b   1.000
_cell.length_c   1.000
_cell.angle_alpha   90.00
_cell.angle_beta   90.00
_cell.angle_gamma   90.00
#
_symmetry.space_group_name_H-M   'P 1'
#
loop_
_entity.id
_entity.type
_entity.pdbx_description
1 polymer ?
#
loop_
_entity_poly.entity_id
_entity_poly.type
_entity_poly.pdbx_seq_one_letter_code
_entity_poly.pdbx_strand_id
1 'polypeptide(L)'
;MVNDPPVPALLWAQEVGQVLAGRARRLLLQFGVLFCTILLLLWVSVFLYGSFYYSYMPTVSHLSPVHFYYRTDCDSSTTSLCSFPVANVSLTKGGRDRVLMYGQPYRVTLELELPESPVNQDLGMFLVTISCYTRGGRIISTSSRSVMLHYRSDLLQMLDTLVFSSLLLFGFAEQKQLLEVELYADYRENSYVPTTGAIIEIHSKRIQLYGAYLRIHAHFTGL
;
A
#
# COMPACT_ATOMS: atom_id res chain seq x y z
N MET A 1 -23.99 89.37 -2.34
CA MET A 1 -23.20 88.12 -2.23
C MET A 1 -24.09 86.99 -2.71
N VAL A 2 -24.15 86.77 -4.02
CA VAL A 2 -24.83 85.61 -4.61
C VAL A 2 -23.70 84.78 -5.19
N ASN A 3 -23.39 83.70 -4.50
CA ASN A 3 -22.38 82.73 -4.91
C ASN A 3 -23.16 81.59 -5.57
N ASP A 4 -23.43 81.73 -6.87
CA ASP A 4 -24.05 80.66 -7.65
C ASP A 4 -23.06 79.48 -7.75
N PRO A 5 -23.46 78.25 -7.40
CA PRO A 5 -22.59 77.10 -7.60
C PRO A 5 -22.46 76.81 -9.09
N PRO A 6 -21.30 76.29 -9.56
CA PRO A 6 -21.11 76.01 -10.97
C PRO A 6 -21.94 74.79 -11.38
N VAL A 7 -23.14 75.05 -11.91
CA VAL A 7 -24.00 74.10 -12.62
C VAL A 7 -23.25 73.22 -13.65
N PRO A 8 -22.15 73.66 -14.32
CA PRO A 8 -21.39 72.79 -15.23
C PRO A 8 -20.70 71.61 -14.55
N ALA A 9 -20.24 71.76 -13.31
CA ALA A 9 -19.41 70.76 -12.64
C ALA A 9 -20.23 69.53 -12.20
N LEU A 10 -21.49 69.74 -11.83
CA LEU A 10 -22.39 68.70 -11.34
C LEU A 10 -22.94 67.83 -12.48
N LEU A 11 -23.24 68.45 -13.62
CA LEU A 11 -23.60 67.77 -14.88
C LEU A 11 -22.43 66.94 -15.42
N TRP A 12 -21.22 67.50 -15.39
CA TRP A 12 -20.00 66.79 -15.80
C TRP A 12 -19.69 65.59 -14.88
N ALA A 13 -19.90 65.74 -13.57
CA ALA A 13 -19.78 64.64 -12.61
C ALA A 13 -20.82 63.52 -12.84
N GLN A 14 -22.05 63.86 -13.23
CA GLN A 14 -23.08 62.88 -13.60
C GLN A 14 -22.73 62.12 -14.88
N GLU A 15 -22.24 62.78 -15.92
CA GLU A 15 -21.83 62.13 -17.17
C GLU A 15 -20.62 61.22 -16.96
N VAL A 16 -19.60 61.69 -16.25
CA VAL A 16 -18.41 60.88 -15.91
C VAL A 16 -18.80 59.69 -15.03
N GLY A 17 -19.74 59.86 -14.10
CA GLY A 17 -20.30 58.79 -13.28
C GLY A 17 -21.02 57.71 -14.10
N GLN A 18 -21.84 58.10 -15.08
CA GLN A 18 -22.52 57.14 -15.97
C GLN A 18 -21.55 56.40 -16.90
N VAL A 19 -20.53 57.08 -17.42
CA VAL A 19 -19.48 56.46 -18.25
C VAL A 19 -18.62 55.50 -17.41
N LEU A 20 -18.24 55.87 -16.18
CA LEU A 20 -17.51 55.01 -15.24
C LEU A 20 -18.35 53.80 -14.82
N ALA A 21 -19.64 53.97 -14.51
CA ALA A 21 -20.54 52.87 -14.17
C ALA A 21 -20.70 51.89 -15.34
N GLY A 22 -20.81 52.40 -16.57
CA GLY A 22 -20.83 51.58 -17.78
C GLY A 22 -19.53 50.80 -18.01
N ARG A 23 -18.37 51.42 -17.77
CA ARG A 23 -17.05 50.76 -17.83
C ARG A 23 -16.87 49.72 -16.73
N ALA A 24 -17.25 50.04 -15.50
CA ALA A 24 -17.19 49.14 -14.35
C ALA A 24 -18.06 47.90 -14.56
N ARG A 25 -19.28 48.06 -15.11
CA ARG A 25 -20.17 46.95 -15.44
C ARG A 25 -19.58 46.02 -16.52
N ARG A 26 -18.93 46.58 -17.55
CA ARG A 26 -18.24 45.77 -18.57
C ARG A 26 -17.04 45.03 -18.01
N LEU A 27 -16.23 45.67 -17.17
CA LEU A 27 -15.09 45.05 -16.51
C LEU A 27 -15.54 43.93 -15.55
N LEU A 28 -16.57 44.16 -14.73
CA LEU A 28 -17.13 43.14 -13.84
C LEU A 28 -17.67 41.93 -14.61
N LEU A 29 -18.36 42.15 -15.73
CA LEU A 29 -18.82 41.07 -16.60
C LEU A 29 -17.65 40.34 -17.25
N GLN A 30 -16.63 41.06 -17.74
CA GLN A 30 -15.42 40.46 -18.32
C GLN A 30 -14.65 39.62 -17.29
N PHE A 31 -14.41 40.14 -16.09
CA PHE A 31 -13.76 39.39 -15.01
C PHE A 31 -14.62 38.21 -14.55
N GLY A 32 -15.94 38.37 -14.48
CA GLY A 32 -16.87 37.28 -14.13
C GLY A 32 -16.85 36.16 -15.15
N VAL A 33 -16.89 36.48 -16.45
CA VAL A 33 -16.75 35.49 -17.53
C VAL A 33 -15.39 34.82 -17.47
N LEU A 34 -14.30 35.60 -17.32
CA LEU A 34 -12.94 35.07 -17.28
C LEU A 34 -12.73 34.13 -16.07
N PHE A 35 -13.21 34.52 -14.90
CA PHE A 35 -13.18 33.68 -13.69
C PHE A 35 -13.99 32.39 -13.88
N CYS A 36 -15.19 32.48 -14.46
CA CYS A 36 -16.03 31.32 -14.76
C CYS A 36 -15.35 30.38 -15.76
N THR A 37 -14.70 30.92 -16.80
CA THR A 37 -13.94 30.10 -17.75
C THR A 37 -12.75 29.39 -17.10
N ILE A 38 -12.03 30.05 -16.19
CA ILE A 38 -10.92 29.43 -15.45
C ILE A 38 -11.44 28.31 -14.55
N LEU A 39 -12.53 28.53 -13.82
CA LEU A 39 -13.14 27.51 -12.98
C LEU A 39 -13.61 26.31 -13.80
N LEU A 40 -14.23 26.54 -14.95
CA LEU A 40 -14.69 25.47 -15.83
C LEU A 40 -13.52 24.67 -16.39
N LEU A 41 -12.45 25.35 -16.84
CA LEU A 41 -11.22 24.69 -17.30
C LEU A 41 -10.56 23.87 -16.19
N LEU A 42 -10.47 24.42 -14.97
CA LEU A 42 -9.93 23.70 -13.82
C LEU A 42 -10.77 22.46 -13.50
N TRP A 43 -12.09 22.61 -13.51
CA TRP A 43 -13.02 21.51 -13.26
C TRP A 43 -12.87 20.38 -14.29
N VAL A 44 -12.82 20.74 -15.58
CA VAL A 44 -12.58 19.78 -16.67
C VAL A 44 -11.22 19.10 -16.50
N SER A 45 -10.17 19.84 -16.16
CA SER A 45 -8.83 19.28 -15.92
C SER A 45 -8.82 18.27 -14.79
N VAL A 46 -9.45 18.59 -13.65
CA VAL A 46 -9.53 17.68 -12.50
C VAL A 46 -10.34 16.43 -12.84
N PHE A 47 -11.47 16.59 -13.53
CA PHE A 47 -12.31 15.46 -13.94
C PHE A 47 -11.57 14.53 -14.91
N LEU A 48 -10.92 15.10 -15.93
CA LEU A 48 -10.19 14.35 -16.93
C LEU A 48 -9.01 13.63 -16.30
N TYR A 49 -8.20 14.32 -15.47
CA TYR A 49 -7.12 13.69 -14.72
C TYR A 49 -7.61 12.56 -13.81
N GLY A 50 -8.69 12.79 -13.05
CA GLY A 50 -9.29 11.79 -12.18
C GLY A 50 -9.77 10.56 -12.95
N SER A 51 -10.46 10.76 -14.07
CA SER A 51 -10.94 9.67 -14.93
C SER A 51 -9.78 8.87 -15.52
N PHE A 52 -8.74 9.53 -16.03
CA PHE A 52 -7.53 8.85 -16.52
C PHE A 52 -6.83 8.10 -15.39
N TYR A 53 -6.65 8.71 -14.22
CA TYR A 53 -6.01 8.08 -13.08
C TYR A 53 -6.75 6.80 -12.67
N TYR A 54 -8.06 6.87 -12.44
CA TYR A 54 -8.82 5.69 -12.01
C TYR A 54 -9.03 4.64 -13.11
N SER A 55 -9.07 5.05 -14.39
CA SER A 55 -9.25 4.11 -15.49
C SER A 55 -7.96 3.39 -15.87
N TYR A 56 -6.79 4.01 -15.69
CA TYR A 56 -5.52 3.48 -16.19
C TYR A 56 -4.51 3.13 -15.11
N MET A 57 -4.57 3.67 -13.89
CA MET A 57 -3.67 3.25 -12.81
C MET A 57 -4.21 1.96 -12.18
N PRO A 58 -3.64 0.78 -12.46
CA PRO A 58 -4.00 -0.43 -11.74
C PRO A 58 -3.58 -0.30 -10.27
N THR A 59 -4.16 -1.14 -9.42
CA THR A 59 -3.73 -1.28 -8.03
C THR A 59 -2.26 -1.70 -7.97
N VAL A 60 -1.41 -0.80 -7.48
CA VAL A 60 0.07 -0.95 -7.49
C VAL A 60 0.54 -2.11 -6.60
N SER A 61 -0.25 -2.48 -5.60
CA SER A 61 0.09 -3.56 -4.69
C SER A 61 -1.15 -4.30 -4.18
N HIS A 62 -1.10 -5.63 -4.26
CA HIS A 62 -2.07 -6.50 -3.62
C HIS A 62 -1.48 -7.07 -2.34
N LEU A 63 -2.13 -6.81 -1.20
CA LEU A 63 -1.84 -7.46 0.08
C LEU A 63 -2.89 -8.53 0.35
N SER A 64 -2.43 -9.74 0.61
CA SER A 64 -3.28 -10.88 0.95
C SER A 64 -2.85 -11.46 2.30
N PRO A 65 -3.78 -11.63 3.26
CA PRO A 65 -3.45 -12.24 4.53
C PRO A 65 -3.09 -13.72 4.34
N VAL A 66 -2.08 -14.18 5.08
CA VAL A 66 -1.56 -15.54 5.02
C VAL A 66 -1.84 -16.22 6.35
N HIS A 67 -2.65 -17.28 6.30
CA HIS A 67 -3.01 -18.06 7.48
C HIS A 67 -2.24 -19.38 7.48
N PHE A 68 -1.30 -19.51 8.42
CA PHE A 68 -0.55 -20.73 8.61
C PHE A 68 -1.38 -21.77 9.37
N TYR A 69 -1.33 -23.00 8.87
CA TYR A 69 -1.82 -24.18 9.56
C TYR A 69 -0.68 -25.19 9.68
N TYR A 70 -0.77 -26.04 10.69
CA TYR A 70 0.17 -27.11 10.94
C TYR A 70 -0.61 -28.32 11.42
N ARG A 71 -0.08 -29.51 11.20
CA ARG A 71 -0.64 -30.73 11.75
C ARG A 71 -0.34 -30.85 13.24
N THR A 72 -1.25 -31.47 13.97
CA THR A 72 -1.18 -31.72 15.42
C THR A 72 -1.21 -33.21 15.75
N ASP A 73 -0.92 -34.06 14.75
CA ASP A 73 -1.02 -35.52 14.79
C ASP A 73 0.24 -36.23 15.35
N CYS A 74 1.11 -35.50 16.05
CA CYS A 74 2.31 -36.06 16.66
C CYS A 74 2.15 -36.36 18.15
N ASP A 75 3.06 -37.18 18.70
CA ASP A 75 3.15 -37.44 20.12
C ASP A 75 3.38 -36.15 20.92
N SER A 76 2.63 -35.99 22.01
CA SER A 76 2.57 -34.80 22.87
C SER A 76 3.84 -34.54 23.70
N SER A 77 4.93 -35.24 23.43
CA SER A 77 6.18 -35.18 24.21
C SER A 77 7.09 -34.00 23.86
N THR A 78 6.83 -33.28 22.76
CA THR A 78 7.67 -32.15 22.32
C THR A 78 6.93 -30.82 22.41
N THR A 79 7.60 -29.79 22.95
CA THR A 79 7.11 -28.40 23.00
C THR A 79 7.17 -27.67 21.65
N SER A 80 7.63 -28.35 20.60
CA SER A 80 7.71 -27.85 19.23
C SER A 80 6.52 -28.28 18.39
N LEU A 81 6.25 -27.56 17.30
CA LEU A 81 5.24 -27.94 16.31
C LEU A 81 5.54 -29.32 15.70
N CYS A 82 4.51 -30.12 15.44
CA CYS A 82 4.67 -31.45 14.84
C CYS A 82 5.25 -31.38 13.42
N SER A 83 4.75 -30.43 12.64
CA SER A 83 5.06 -30.23 11.22
C SER A 83 5.44 -28.78 10.96
N PHE A 84 6.03 -28.53 9.79
CA PHE A 84 6.33 -27.18 9.34
C PHE A 84 5.04 -26.39 9.08
N PRO A 85 4.93 -25.13 9.55
CA PRO A 85 3.81 -24.27 9.23
C PRO A 85 3.70 -24.08 7.72
N VAL A 86 2.53 -24.40 7.18
CA VAL A 86 2.18 -24.22 5.77
C VAL A 86 0.98 -23.32 5.64
N ALA A 87 0.97 -22.47 4.63
CA ALA A 87 -0.15 -21.61 4.31
C ALA A 87 -0.46 -21.70 2.82
N ASN A 88 -1.75 -21.75 2.49
CA ASN A 88 -2.22 -21.73 1.11
C ASN A 88 -2.92 -20.41 0.84
N VAL A 89 -2.40 -19.65 -0.13
CA VAL A 89 -2.91 -18.34 -0.53
C VAL A 89 -3.46 -18.44 -1.95
N SER A 90 -4.73 -18.10 -2.12
CA SER A 90 -5.34 -18.01 -3.45
C SER A 90 -5.09 -16.64 -4.06
N LEU A 91 -4.55 -16.63 -5.29
CA LEU A 91 -4.28 -15.42 -6.06
C LEU A 91 -5.38 -15.11 -7.08
N THR A 92 -6.48 -15.86 -7.03
CA THR A 92 -7.67 -15.67 -7.87
C THR A 92 -8.85 -15.29 -6.99
N LYS A 93 -9.36 -14.06 -7.14
CA LYS A 93 -10.54 -13.58 -6.41
C LYS A 93 -11.81 -13.94 -7.19
N GLY A 94 -12.70 -14.72 -6.57
CA GLY A 94 -14.03 -15.04 -7.14
C GLY A 94 -14.02 -15.75 -8.49
N GLY A 95 -12.95 -16.49 -8.83
CA GLY A 95 -12.85 -17.33 -10.02
C GLY A 95 -12.64 -16.62 -11.37
N ARG A 96 -12.77 -15.29 -11.43
CA ARG A 96 -12.55 -14.50 -12.66
C ARG A 96 -11.52 -13.37 -12.51
N ASP A 97 -11.37 -12.81 -11.32
CA ASP A 97 -10.50 -11.66 -11.11
C ASP A 97 -9.10 -12.15 -10.70
N ARG A 98 -8.14 -12.00 -11.62
CA ARG A 98 -6.77 -12.48 -11.45
C ARG A 98 -5.92 -11.35 -10.91
N VAL A 99 -5.23 -11.62 -9.80
CA VAL A 99 -4.31 -10.65 -9.18
C VAL A 99 -3.08 -10.39 -10.06
N LEU A 100 -2.66 -11.39 -10.86
CA LEU A 100 -1.50 -11.34 -11.74
C LEU A 100 -1.92 -11.19 -13.20
N MET A 101 -1.45 -10.14 -13.85
CA MET A 101 -1.62 -9.88 -15.29
C MET A 101 -0.47 -10.48 -16.09
N TYR A 102 -0.74 -10.81 -17.36
CA TYR A 102 0.26 -11.41 -18.23
C TYR A 102 1.30 -10.40 -18.71
N GLY A 103 2.56 -10.83 -18.78
CA GLY A 103 3.65 -10.03 -19.34
C GLY A 103 4.24 -8.96 -18.43
N GLN A 104 3.63 -8.69 -17.27
CA GLN A 104 4.17 -7.77 -16.27
C GLN A 104 5.08 -8.51 -15.28
N PRO A 105 6.25 -7.93 -14.92
CA PRO A 105 7.08 -8.45 -13.84
C PRO A 105 6.49 -8.05 -12.47
N TYR A 106 6.41 -9.01 -11.56
CA TYR A 106 5.93 -8.83 -10.19
C TYR A 106 7.03 -9.14 -9.18
N ARG A 107 7.17 -8.26 -8.19
CA ARG A 107 7.94 -8.49 -6.98
C ARG A 107 7.03 -9.07 -5.91
N VAL A 108 7.36 -10.25 -5.41
CA VAL A 108 6.58 -10.98 -4.40
C VAL A 108 7.35 -10.96 -3.09
N THR A 109 6.82 -10.25 -2.10
CA THR A 109 7.38 -10.14 -0.75
C THR A 109 6.44 -10.77 0.27
N LEU A 110 7.02 -11.47 1.24
CA LEU A 110 6.30 -12.00 2.39
C LEU A 110 6.66 -11.16 3.60
N GLU A 111 5.68 -10.49 4.19
CA GLU A 111 5.80 -9.76 5.44
C GLU A 111 5.40 -10.72 6.57
N LEU A 112 6.34 -11.09 7.43
CA LEU A 112 6.13 -11.94 8.60
C LEU A 112 6.13 -11.08 9.87
N GLU A 113 5.14 -11.26 10.73
CA GLU A 113 5.05 -10.58 12.02
C GLU A 113 5.42 -11.56 13.14
N LEU A 114 6.54 -11.30 13.83
CA LEU A 114 7.07 -12.17 14.88
C LEU A 114 7.27 -11.40 16.19
N PRO A 115 6.98 -12.02 17.35
CA PRO A 115 7.40 -11.49 18.64
C PRO A 115 8.91 -11.63 18.85
N GLU A 116 9.49 -10.73 19.63
CA GLU A 116 10.88 -10.82 20.11
C GLU A 116 11.01 -11.79 21.31
N SER A 117 10.48 -13.02 21.18
CA SER A 117 10.57 -14.04 22.24
C SER A 117 11.94 -14.71 22.28
N PRO A 118 12.41 -15.22 23.43
CA PRO A 118 13.70 -15.93 23.52
C PRO A 118 13.76 -17.14 22.57
N VAL A 119 12.62 -17.82 22.36
CA VAL A 119 12.53 -18.94 21.42
C VAL A 119 12.80 -18.51 19.97
N ASN A 120 12.32 -17.33 19.57
CA ASN A 120 12.55 -16.77 18.24
C ASN A 120 13.96 -16.18 18.09
N GLN A 121 14.51 -15.59 19.15
CA GLN A 121 15.87 -15.06 19.16
C GLN A 121 16.92 -16.19 19.00
N ASP A 122 16.70 -17.32 19.68
CA ASP A 122 17.58 -18.50 19.63
C ASP A 122 17.41 -19.35 18.34
N LEU A 123 16.41 -19.04 17.52
CA LEU A 123 16.05 -19.83 16.34
C LEU A 123 17.11 -19.73 15.22
N GLY A 124 17.83 -18.60 15.16
CA GLY A 124 18.82 -18.32 14.13
C GLY A 124 18.21 -18.17 12.73
N MET A 125 18.94 -18.62 11.71
CA MET A 125 18.47 -18.59 10.33
C MET A 125 17.43 -19.69 10.08
N PHE A 126 16.31 -19.30 9.47
CA PHE A 126 15.31 -20.24 8.97
C PHE A 126 15.06 -20.03 7.48
N LEU A 127 14.48 -21.04 6.83
CA LEU A 127 14.17 -21.00 5.41
C LEU A 127 12.67 -20.79 5.21
N VAL A 128 12.32 -19.87 4.32
CA VAL A 128 10.96 -19.67 3.83
C VAL A 128 10.92 -20.08 2.37
N THR A 129 10.00 -20.97 2.03
CA THR A 129 9.81 -21.48 0.67
C THR A 129 8.42 -21.10 0.18
N ILE A 130 8.35 -20.60 -1.05
CA ILE A 130 7.10 -20.36 -1.77
C ILE A 130 7.04 -21.27 -3.00
N SER A 131 5.90 -21.93 -3.19
CA SER A 131 5.61 -22.78 -4.34
C SER A 131 4.33 -22.34 -5.01
N CYS A 132 4.45 -21.78 -6.22
CA CYS A 132 3.31 -21.34 -7.03
C CYS A 132 2.70 -22.53 -7.75
N TYR A 133 1.38 -22.66 -7.74
CA TYR A 133 0.68 -23.80 -8.31
C TYR A 133 -0.46 -23.38 -9.26
N THR A 134 -0.74 -24.27 -10.22
CA THR A 134 -1.82 -24.13 -11.21
C THR A 134 -3.16 -24.59 -10.68
N ARG A 135 -4.25 -24.35 -11.42
CA ARG A 135 -5.59 -24.90 -11.12
C ARG A 135 -5.60 -26.43 -10.96
N GLY A 136 -4.65 -27.15 -11.56
CA GLY A 136 -4.51 -28.61 -11.44
C GLY A 136 -3.65 -29.08 -10.26
N GLY A 137 -3.22 -28.18 -9.36
CA GLY A 137 -2.36 -28.52 -8.21
C GLY A 137 -0.90 -28.77 -8.56
N ARG A 138 -0.51 -28.67 -9.84
CA ARG A 138 0.87 -28.80 -10.28
C ARG A 138 1.66 -27.54 -9.91
N ILE A 139 2.81 -27.73 -9.26
CA ILE A 139 3.77 -26.67 -8.92
C ILE A 139 4.49 -26.23 -10.21
N ILE A 140 4.54 -24.92 -10.45
CA ILE A 140 5.15 -24.30 -11.63
C ILE A 140 6.54 -23.77 -11.28
N SER A 141 6.63 -23.09 -10.15
CA SER A 141 7.85 -22.43 -9.70
C SER A 141 7.95 -22.50 -8.18
N THR A 142 9.17 -22.69 -7.71
CA THR A 142 9.51 -22.72 -6.29
C THR A 142 10.69 -21.78 -6.06
N SER A 143 10.61 -20.98 -5.00
CA SER A 143 11.70 -20.13 -4.54
C SER A 143 11.86 -20.31 -3.04
N SER A 144 13.11 -20.34 -2.58
CA SER A 144 13.45 -20.43 -1.16
C SER A 144 14.40 -19.29 -0.79
N ARG A 145 14.17 -18.71 0.37
CA ARG A 145 14.97 -17.62 0.93
C ARG A 145 15.28 -17.89 2.39
N SER A 146 16.54 -17.71 2.77
CA SER A 146 16.94 -17.77 4.16
C SER A 146 16.73 -16.40 4.80
N VAL A 147 16.18 -16.40 6.00
CA VAL A 147 15.80 -15.22 6.76
C VAL A 147 16.20 -15.43 8.20
N MET A 148 16.52 -14.35 8.88
CA MET A 148 16.85 -14.36 10.30
C MET A 148 16.16 -13.18 10.98
N LEU A 149 15.80 -13.35 12.25
CA LEU A 149 15.38 -12.22 13.07
C LEU A 149 16.56 -11.25 13.22
N HIS A 150 16.35 -9.96 12.97
CA HIS A 150 17.35 -8.93 13.27
C HIS A 150 17.81 -9.03 14.72
N TYR A 151 19.10 -9.30 14.90
CA TYR A 151 19.69 -9.46 16.21
C TYR A 151 19.78 -8.11 16.94
N ARG A 152 19.42 -8.11 18.22
CA ARG A 152 19.60 -7.00 19.17
C ARG A 152 20.26 -7.56 20.42
N SER A 153 21.25 -6.86 20.97
CA SER A 153 21.92 -7.29 22.20
C SER A 153 21.02 -7.13 23.42
N ASP A 154 21.23 -7.96 24.45
CA ASP A 154 20.42 -7.93 25.68
C ASP A 154 20.43 -6.56 26.35
N LEU A 155 21.58 -5.88 26.37
CA LEU A 155 21.71 -4.52 26.89
C LEU A 155 20.83 -3.54 26.10
N LEU A 156 20.82 -3.66 24.78
CA LEU A 156 20.00 -2.81 23.91
C LEU A 156 18.51 -3.09 24.13
N GLN A 157 18.11 -4.35 24.25
CA GLN A 157 16.71 -4.73 24.55
C GLN A 157 16.25 -4.15 25.90
N MET A 158 17.11 -4.18 26.92
CA MET A 158 16.83 -3.59 28.24
C MET A 158 16.69 -2.07 28.17
N LEU A 159 17.57 -1.39 27.43
CA LEU A 159 17.49 0.06 27.24
C LEU A 159 16.24 0.45 26.44
N ASP A 160 15.91 -0.28 25.37
CA ASP A 160 14.72 -0.04 24.54
C ASP A 160 13.45 -0.19 25.38
N THR A 161 13.37 -1.25 26.19
CA THR A 161 12.26 -1.50 27.11
C THR A 161 12.16 -0.42 28.20
N LEU A 162 13.28 0.08 28.72
CA LEU A 162 13.29 1.13 29.74
C LEU A 162 12.84 2.49 29.16
N VAL A 163 13.40 2.87 28.01
CA VAL A 163 13.11 4.15 27.33
C VAL A 163 11.66 4.20 26.85
N PHE A 164 11.14 3.11 26.28
CA PHE A 164 9.76 3.01 25.79
C PHE A 164 8.78 2.41 26.79
N SER A 165 9.16 2.25 28.06
CA SER A 165 8.35 1.62 29.11
C SER A 165 6.94 2.22 29.23
N SER A 166 6.81 3.55 29.18
CA SER A 166 5.52 4.22 29.24
C SER A 166 4.62 3.85 28.04
N LEU A 167 5.15 3.87 26.82
CA LEU A 167 4.40 3.51 25.61
C LEU A 167 3.98 2.03 25.61
N LEU A 168 4.85 1.15 26.09
CA LEU A 168 4.57 -0.29 26.19
C LEU A 168 3.48 -0.58 27.22
N LEU A 169 3.52 0.07 28.40
CA LEU A 169 2.52 -0.13 29.47
C LEU A 169 1.12 0.37 29.07
N PHE A 170 1.05 1.48 28.33
CA PHE A 170 -0.22 1.99 27.80
C PHE A 170 -0.69 1.25 26.53
N GLY A 171 0.09 0.29 26.02
CA GLY A 171 -0.26 -0.48 24.83
C GLY A 171 -0.19 0.31 23.52
N PHE A 172 0.48 1.47 23.51
CA PHE A 172 0.71 2.24 22.27
C PHE A 172 1.80 1.62 21.40
N ALA A 173 2.71 0.87 22.01
CA ALA A 173 3.74 0.10 21.34
C ALA A 173 3.69 -1.37 21.80
N GLU A 174 4.07 -2.28 20.91
CA GLU A 174 4.15 -3.72 21.16
C GLU A 174 5.55 -4.21 20.76
N GLN A 175 6.11 -5.16 21.51
CA GLN A 175 7.40 -5.78 21.20
C GLN A 175 7.27 -6.82 20.10
N LYS A 176 7.24 -6.34 18.86
CA LYS A 176 7.15 -7.17 17.67
C LYS A 176 8.07 -6.67 16.57
N GLN A 177 8.42 -7.58 15.69
CA GLN A 177 9.29 -7.34 14.57
C GLN A 177 8.63 -7.80 13.27
N LEU A 178 8.65 -6.92 12.27
CA LEU A 178 8.20 -7.21 10.92
C LEU A 178 9.41 -7.62 10.07
N LEU A 179 9.39 -8.82 9.51
CA LEU A 179 10.41 -9.32 8.59
C LEU A 179 9.85 -9.31 7.17
N GLU A 180 10.45 -8.50 6.30
CA GLU A 180 10.12 -8.48 4.88
C GLU A 180 11.07 -9.41 4.12
N VAL A 181 10.51 -10.40 3.43
CA VAL A 181 11.24 -11.45 2.73
C VAL A 181 10.91 -11.40 1.25
N GLU A 182 11.88 -11.02 0.43
CA GLU A 182 11.71 -11.00 -1.02
C GLU A 182 11.90 -12.39 -1.63
N LEU A 183 10.78 -13.03 -1.97
CA LEU A 183 10.75 -14.39 -2.49
C LEU A 183 10.98 -14.42 -4.01
N TYR A 184 10.37 -13.49 -4.75
CA TYR A 184 10.63 -13.27 -6.18
C TYR A 184 10.85 -11.79 -6.44
N ALA A 185 11.92 -11.45 -7.17
CA ALA A 185 12.20 -10.10 -7.63
C ALA A 185 11.40 -9.76 -8.91
N ASP A 186 11.49 -10.66 -9.91
CA ASP A 186 10.87 -10.49 -11.23
C ASP A 186 10.03 -11.73 -11.62
N TYR A 187 8.95 -11.99 -10.89
CA TYR A 187 8.02 -13.06 -11.23
C TYR A 187 7.20 -12.68 -12.47
N ARG A 188 7.19 -13.55 -13.50
CA ARG A 188 6.42 -13.33 -14.72
C ARG A 188 5.37 -14.40 -14.91
N GLU A 189 4.13 -13.96 -15.04
CA GLU A 189 2.99 -14.85 -15.23
C GLU A 189 2.94 -15.40 -16.66
N ASN A 190 2.81 -16.73 -16.81
CA ASN A 190 2.75 -17.39 -18.12
C ASN A 190 1.29 -17.49 -18.61
N SER A 191 1.05 -17.11 -19.87
CA SER A 191 -0.29 -17.14 -20.47
C SER A 191 -0.90 -18.54 -20.54
N TYR A 192 -0.07 -19.54 -20.86
CA TYR A 192 -0.53 -20.93 -21.06
C TYR A 192 -0.79 -21.68 -19.75
N VAL A 193 -0.10 -21.28 -18.67
CA VAL A 193 -0.11 -21.99 -17.40
C VAL A 193 -0.29 -20.96 -16.27
N PRO A 194 -1.53 -20.49 -16.03
CA PRO A 194 -1.79 -19.43 -15.06
C PRO A 194 -1.65 -19.93 -13.62
N THR A 195 -0.99 -19.13 -12.80
CA THR A 195 -0.87 -19.31 -11.36
C THR A 195 -2.22 -19.07 -10.70
N THR A 196 -2.67 -20.05 -9.91
CA THR A 196 -3.94 -19.96 -9.17
C THR A 196 -3.71 -19.57 -7.72
N GLY A 197 -2.60 -20.02 -7.13
CA GLY A 197 -2.24 -19.72 -5.77
C GLY A 197 -0.78 -20.03 -5.50
N ALA A 198 -0.38 -19.77 -4.26
CA ALA A 198 0.94 -20.11 -3.76
C ALA A 198 0.82 -20.82 -2.41
N ILE A 199 1.66 -21.83 -2.22
CA ILE A 199 1.86 -22.50 -0.94
C ILE A 199 3.15 -21.95 -0.34
N ILE A 200 3.05 -21.43 0.87
CA ILE A 200 4.18 -20.89 1.63
C ILE A 200 4.47 -21.85 2.77
N GLU A 201 5.72 -22.25 2.92
CA GLU A 201 6.19 -23.16 3.95
C GLU A 201 7.35 -22.52 4.71
N ILE A 202 7.27 -22.54 6.05
CA ILE A 202 8.36 -22.08 6.92
C ILE A 202 9.06 -23.32 7.49
N HIS A 203 10.33 -23.49 7.18
CA HIS A 203 11.12 -24.64 7.61
C HIS A 203 11.65 -24.44 9.03
N SER A 204 10.75 -24.30 10.00
CA SER A 204 11.07 -24.33 11.42
C SER A 204 9.87 -24.80 12.25
N LYS A 205 10.14 -25.68 13.21
CA LYS A 205 9.12 -26.22 14.13
C LYS A 205 8.99 -25.43 15.43
N ARG A 206 9.91 -24.51 15.70
CA ARG A 206 9.96 -23.73 16.94
C ARG A 206 9.59 -22.27 16.76
N ILE A 207 9.28 -21.87 15.52
CA ILE A 207 8.95 -20.48 15.17
C ILE A 207 7.63 -20.06 15.81
N GLN A 208 7.62 -18.88 16.39
CA GLN A 208 6.42 -18.22 16.91
C GLN A 208 6.15 -16.99 16.05
N LEU A 209 4.93 -16.84 15.54
CA LEU A 209 4.52 -15.75 14.67
C LEU A 209 3.09 -15.33 14.98
N TYR A 210 2.77 -14.05 14.80
CA TYR A 210 1.43 -13.52 14.98
C TYR A 210 0.61 -13.59 13.70
N GLY A 211 1.25 -13.26 12.58
CA GLY A 211 0.59 -13.18 11.29
C GLY A 211 1.59 -13.07 10.15
N ALA A 212 1.04 -13.12 8.94
CA ALA A 212 1.82 -12.88 7.74
C ALA A 212 0.95 -12.30 6.64
N TYR A 213 1.58 -11.53 5.77
CA TYR A 213 0.96 -10.90 4.63
C TYR A 213 1.81 -11.16 3.40
N LEU A 214 1.18 -11.66 2.34
CA LEU A 214 1.80 -11.79 1.04
C LEU A 214 1.50 -10.53 0.24
N ARG A 215 2.55 -9.81 -0.09
CA ARG A 215 2.50 -8.54 -0.79
C ARG A 215 3.08 -8.70 -2.19
N ILE A 216 2.26 -8.38 -3.18
CA ILE A 216 2.58 -8.51 -4.59
C ILE A 216 2.61 -7.11 -5.19
N HIS A 217 3.79 -6.71 -5.67
CA HIS A 217 4.04 -5.42 -6.29
C HIS A 217 4.27 -5.59 -7.79
N ALA A 218 3.55 -4.83 -8.61
CA ALA A 218 3.86 -4.73 -10.03
C ALA A 218 5.02 -3.75 -10.25
N HIS A 219 6.05 -4.18 -10.97
CA HIS A 219 7.08 -3.26 -11.47
C HIS A 219 6.62 -2.69 -12.81
N PHE A 220 6.16 -1.43 -12.78
CA PHE A 220 5.90 -0.68 -14.00
C PHE A 220 7.22 -0.06 -14.48
N THR A 221 7.98 -0.81 -15.28
CA THR A 221 8.99 -0.19 -16.13
C THR A 221 8.22 0.60 -17.18
N GLY A 222 8.30 1.93 -17.15
CA GLY A 222 7.77 2.76 -18.22
C GLY A 222 8.32 2.33 -19.59
N LEU A 223 7.53 2.56 -20.65
CA LEU A 223 7.98 2.39 -22.03
C LEU A 223 9.22 3.24 -22.33
#